data_AF-A0A0E0KZ59-F1
#
_entry.id   AF-A0A0E0KZ59-F1
#
_cell.length_a   1.000
_cell.length_b   1.000
_cell.length_c   1.000
_cell.angle_alpha   90.00
_cell.angle_beta   90.00
_cell.angle_gamma   90.00
#
_symmetry.space_group_name_H-M   'P 1'
#
loop_
_entity.id
_entity.type
_entity.pdbx_description
1 polymer ?
#
loop_
_entity_poly.entity_id
_entity_poly.type
_entity_poly.pdbx_seq_one_letter_code
_entity_poly.pdbx_strand_id
1 'polypeptide(L)' 'MAKIMKVSKPFKEEYEQLLEEAQDDRRQSGCIVNVLAVHVITPECHEVIVDSTGDDDVSAPPVS' A
#
# COMPACT_ATOMS: atom_id res chain seq x y z
N MET A 1 -16.76 10.71 -25.70
CA MET A 1 -15.48 9.98 -25.86
C MET A 1 -14.78 9.94 -24.51
N ALA A 2 -14.77 8.79 -23.83
CA ALA A 2 -13.99 8.64 -22.61
C ALA A 2 -12.53 8.39 -23.01
N LYS A 3 -11.65 9.34 -22.67
CA LYS A 3 -10.21 9.18 -22.87
C LYS A 3 -9.69 8.39 -21.68
N ILE A 4 -9.55 7.08 -21.84
CA ILE A 4 -8.96 6.22 -20.81
C ILE A 4 -7.47 6.60 -20.76
N MET A 5 -7.11 7.40 -19.76
CA MET A 5 -5.72 7.69 -19.44
C MET A 5 -5.08 6.39 -18.98
N LYS A 6 -4.04 5.95 -19.69
CA LYS A 6 -3.19 4.86 -19.21
C LYS A 6 -2.51 5.35 -17.94
N VAL A 7 -2.85 4.71 -16.82
CA VAL A 7 -2.13 4.85 -15.56
C VAL A 7 -0.67 4.49 -15.85
N SER A 8 0.23 5.41 -15.55
CA SER A 8 1.62 5.43 -16.03
C SER A 8 2.49 4.32 -15.43
N LYS A 9 2.03 3.68 -14.36
CA LYS A 9 2.67 2.55 -13.68
C LYS A 9 1.61 1.53 -13.28
N PRO A 10 1.96 0.23 -13.19
CA PRO A 10 1.07 -0.76 -12.59
C PRO A 10 0.79 -0.38 -11.14
N PHE A 11 -0.46 -0.52 -10.69
CA PHE A 11 -0.86 -0.25 -9.30
C PHE A 11 0.05 -0.95 -8.27
N LYS A 12 0.53 -2.15 -8.60
CA LYS A 12 1.49 -2.89 -7.78
C LYS A 12 2.82 -2.14 -7.57
N GLU A 13 3.35 -1.50 -8.61
CA GLU A 13 4.61 -0.74 -8.54
C GLU A 13 4.44 0.57 -7.77
N GLU A 14 3.24 1.17 -7.81
CA GLU A 14 2.89 2.34 -6.99
C GLU A 14 2.71 1.94 -5.51
N TYR A 15 2.11 0.78 -5.26
CA TYR A 15 1.95 0.20 -3.93
C TYR A 15 3.30 -0.16 -3.28
N GLU A 16 4.21 -0.81 -4.01
CA GLU A 16 5.55 -1.16 -3.51
C GLU A 16 6.37 0.08 -3.11
N GLN A 17 6.32 1.16 -3.91
CA GLN A 17 6.98 2.43 -3.56
C GLN A 17 6.39 3.06 -2.29
N LEU A 18 5.07 3.01 -2.15
CA LEU A 18 4.37 3.59 -0.99
C LEU A 18 4.67 2.79 0.30
N LEU A 19 4.90 1.48 0.17
CA LEU A 19 5.39 0.65 1.27
C LEU A 19 6.82 1.01 1.69
N GLU A 20 7.75 1.24 0.75
CA GLU A 20 9.10 1.71 1.08
C GLU A 20 9.08 3.05 1.82
N GLU A 21 8.29 4.01 1.33
CA GLU A 21 8.14 5.33 1.97
C GLU A 21 7.59 5.21 3.39
N ALA A 22 6.56 4.37 3.60
CA ALA A 22 6.00 4.14 4.93
C ALA A 22 6.99 3.46 5.90
N GLN A 23 7.87 2.60 5.40
CA GLN A 23 8.95 2.01 6.20
C GLN A 23 9.97 3.04 6.63
N ASP A 24 10.34 3.97 5.73
CA ASP A 24 11.26 5.06 6.05
C ASP A 24 10.62 6.05 7.04
N ASP A 25 9.36 6.44 6.83
CA ASP A 25 8.60 7.27 7.75
C ASP A 25 8.50 6.65 9.15
N ARG A 26 8.26 5.34 9.22
CA ARG A 26 8.27 4.59 10.48
C ARG A 26 9.66 4.63 11.13
N ARG A 27 10.73 4.40 10.36
CA ARG A 27 12.12 4.45 10.87
C ARG A 27 12.50 5.83 11.39
N GLN A 28 12.03 6.89 10.73
CA GLN A 28 12.32 8.27 11.11
C GLN A 28 11.49 8.74 12.31
N SER A 29 10.20 8.41 12.33
CA SER A 29 9.25 8.89 13.35
C SER A 29 9.18 8.00 14.60
N GLY A 30 9.49 6.70 14.46
CA GLY A 30 9.23 5.69 15.49
C GLY A 30 7.74 5.39 15.71
N CYS A 31 6.85 5.98 14.91
CA CYS A 31 5.41 5.79 15.00
C CYS A 31 4.97 4.56 14.18
N ILE A 32 3.79 4.04 14.51
CA ILE A 32 3.08 3.07 13.67
C ILE A 32 2.53 3.81 12.45
N VAL A 33 2.81 3.29 11.26
CA VAL A 33 2.32 3.89 9.99
C VAL A 33 1.26 2.96 9.39
N ASN A 34 0.09 3.50 9.04
CA ASN A 34 -0.92 2.76 8.28
C ASN A 34 -0.85 3.16 6.81
N VAL A 35 -0.76 2.17 5.93
CA VAL A 35 -0.69 2.29 4.48
C VAL A 35 -2.01 1.80 3.89
N LEU A 36 -2.71 2.67 3.16
CA LEU A 36 -3.91 2.32 2.41
C LEU A 36 -3.71 2.65 0.93
N ALA A 37 -3.61 1.62 0.09
CA ALA A 37 -3.56 1.75 -1.35
C ALA A 37 -4.90 1.34 -1.97
N VAL A 38 -5.53 2.27 -2.68
CA VAL A 38 -6.85 2.09 -3.30
C VAL A 38 -6.70 2.14 -4.82
N HIS A 39 -7.05 1.06 -5.51
CA HIS A 39 -7.05 1.06 -6.96
C HIS A 39 -8.27 1.84 -7.45
N VAL A 40 -8.06 2.93 -8.21
CA VAL A 40 -9.16 3.87 -8.55
C VAL A 40 -10.21 3.26 -9.50
N ILE A 41 -9.84 2.21 -10.25
CA ILE A 41 -10.69 1.57 -11.28
C ILE A 41 -11.28 0.24 -10.83
N THR A 42 -10.62 -0.50 -9.94
CA THR A 42 -11.03 -1.84 -9.49
C THR A 42 -11.42 -1.72 -8.01
N PRO A 43 -12.27 -2.61 -7.47
CA PRO A 43 -12.56 -2.62 -6.03
C PRO A 43 -11.38 -3.14 -5.19
N GLU A 44 -10.15 -3.12 -5.73
CA GLU A 44 -8.96 -3.62 -5.07
C GLU A 44 -8.41 -2.57 -4.10
N CYS A 45 -8.33 -2.93 -2.83
CA CYS A 45 -7.75 -2.12 -1.77
C CYS A 45 -6.76 -2.98 -0.99
N HIS A 46 -5.59 -2.42 -0.69
CA HIS A 46 -4.59 -3.05 0.17
C HIS A 46 -4.33 -2.15 1.36
N GLU A 47 -4.50 -2.69 2.57
CA GLU A 47 -4.21 -2.02 3.82
C GLU A 47 -3.10 -2.76 4.56
N VAL A 48 -2.05 -2.06 4.97
CA VAL A 48 -0.91 -2.61 5.69
C VAL A 48 -0.51 -1.70 6.83
N ILE A 49 -0.29 -2.28 8.00
CA ILE A 49 0.20 -1.58 9.17
C ILE A 49 1.70 -1.85 9.30
N VAL A 50 2.51 -0.80 9.22
CA VAL A 50 3.97 -0.85 9.37
C VAL A 50 4.32 -0.48 10.82
N ASP A 51 4.73 -1.49 11.60
CA ASP A 51 5.09 -1.35 13.02
C ASP A 51 6.48 -1.97 13.32
N SER A 52 6.94 -1.80 14.55
CA SER A 52 8.19 -2.31 15.14
C SER A 52 8.13 -3.76 15.59
N THR A 53 6.94 -4.34 15.63
CA THR A 53 6.76 -5.77 15.88
C THR A 53 7.22 -6.52 14.64
N GLY A 54 8.45 -6.99 14.65
CA GLY A 54 9.09 -7.63 13.50
C GLY A 54 8.33 -8.82 12.92
N ASP A 55 8.54 -9.01 11.62
CA ASP A 55 8.46 -10.26 10.86
C ASP A 55 7.11 -10.90 10.51
N ASP A 56 5.95 -10.37 10.89
CA ASP A 56 4.68 -10.85 10.33
C ASP A 56 4.17 -9.89 9.26
N ASP A 57 4.59 -10.16 8.03
CA ASP A 57 3.89 -9.79 6.81
C ASP A 57 2.45 -10.33 6.91
N VAL A 58 1.58 -9.61 7.61
CA VAL A 58 0.15 -9.95 7.69
C VAL A 58 -0.45 -9.54 6.35
N SER A 59 -0.24 -10.39 5.35
CA SER A 59 -1.23 -10.64 4.30
C SER A 59 -2.54 -10.97 5.00
N ALA A 60 -3.38 -9.96 5.22
CA ALA A 60 -4.75 -10.18 5.64
C ALA A 60 -5.40 -11.12 4.60
N PRO A 61 -5.95 -12.28 5.00
CA PRO A 61 -6.62 -13.14 4.05
C PRO A 61 -7.86 -12.42 3.51
N PRO A 62 -8.22 -12.64 2.22
CA PRO A 62 -9.44 -12.08 1.67
C PRO A 62 -10.64 -12.60 2.48
N VAL A 63 -11.39 -11.68 3.07
CA VAL A 63 -12.69 -11.97 3.67
C VAL A 63 -13.60 -12.51 2.58
N SER A 64 -14.07 -13.76 2.77
CA SER A 64 -15.04 -14.45 1.90
C SER A 64 -16.44 -13.87 2.01
#